data_AF-A0A1S6M1N7-F1
#
_entry.id   AF-A0A1S6M1N7-F1
#
_cell.length_a   1.000
_cell.length_b   1.000
_cell.length_c   1.000
_cell.angle_alpha   90.00
_cell.angle_beta   90.00
_cell.angle_gamma   90.00
#
_symmetry.space_group_name_H-M   'P 1'
#
loop_
_entity.id
_entity.type
_entity.pdbx_description
1 polymer ?
#
loop_
_entity_poly.entity_id
_entity_poly.type
_entity_poly.pdbx_seq_one_letter_code
_entity_poly.pdbx_strand_id
1 'polypeptide(L)'
;MVLSTISKRKMDKPQPGDLQQPSAKAEAIVAAAMREFLADSYAATSMDRVAKAAGVSKATVYSYFENKEELFSTSIERFAKEKYAAVFNPTGDRPWEGEPRVVLRRIVSNFLEMAAGDPQL
;
A
#
# COMPACT_ATOMS: atom_id res chain seq x y z
N MET A 1 -6.94 12.04 47.99
CA MET A 1 -7.02 13.48 47.67
C MET A 1 -5.85 13.78 46.72
N VAL A 2 -6.15 13.90 45.41
CA VAL A 2 -5.54 14.76 44.35
C VAL A 2 -4.07 15.23 44.52
N LEU A 3 -3.12 15.20 43.56
CA LEU A 3 -3.08 15.41 42.10
C LEU A 3 -1.76 14.83 41.52
N SER A 4 -1.77 14.13 40.37
CA SER A 4 -1.37 14.60 39.03
C SER A 4 0.04 15.24 38.90
N THR A 5 0.92 14.56 38.15
CA THR A 5 1.87 15.23 37.25
C THR A 5 2.11 14.34 36.04
N ILE A 6 1.36 14.64 34.97
CA ILE A 6 1.59 14.12 33.63
C ILE A 6 2.92 14.71 33.13
N SER A 7 3.96 13.87 33.13
CA SER A 7 5.25 14.19 32.50
C SER A 7 5.06 14.29 30.98
N LYS A 8 5.38 15.45 30.42
CA LYS A 8 5.34 15.75 28.98
C LYS A 8 6.19 14.72 28.22
N ARG A 9 5.55 13.75 27.56
CA ARG A 9 6.22 12.87 26.58
C ARG A 9 6.60 13.71 25.36
N LYS A 10 7.89 14.06 25.30
CA LYS A 10 8.58 14.57 24.11
C LYS A 10 8.30 13.58 22.97
N MET A 11 7.70 14.04 21.87
CA MET A 11 7.55 13.22 20.66
C MET A 11 8.95 12.99 20.11
N ASP A 12 9.48 11.79 20.33
CA ASP A 12 10.75 11.37 19.78
C ASP A 12 10.61 11.27 18.25
N LYS A 13 11.56 11.84 17.51
CA LYS A 13 11.62 11.62 16.06
C LYS A 13 11.90 10.13 15.84
N PRO A 14 11.17 9.43 14.96
CA PRO A 14 11.48 8.04 14.66
C PRO A 14 12.92 7.93 14.15
N GLN A 15 13.70 7.02 14.75
CA GLN A 15 15.11 6.81 14.39
C GLN A 15 15.20 6.14 13.01
N PRO A 16 16.22 6.45 12.19
CA PRO A 16 16.35 5.92 10.82
C PRO A 16 16.55 4.39 10.69
N GLY A 17 16.46 3.62 11.79
CA GLY A 17 16.65 2.17 11.83
C GLY A 17 15.37 1.33 11.82
N ASP A 18 14.19 1.93 12.05
CA ASP A 18 12.90 1.21 12.09
C ASP A 18 12.26 0.99 10.70
N LEU A 19 12.95 1.42 9.63
CA LEU A 19 12.42 1.45 8.25
C LEU A 19 12.35 0.08 7.56
N GLN A 20 12.63 -1.03 8.25
CA GLN A 20 12.64 -2.36 7.63
C GLN A 20 11.27 -3.08 7.64
N GLN A 21 10.24 -2.52 8.27
CA GLN A 21 8.85 -2.87 7.98
C GLN A 21 8.01 -1.59 7.91
N PRO A 22 7.20 -1.38 6.84
CA PRO A 22 6.25 -0.28 6.81
C PRO A 22 5.38 -0.35 8.05
N SER A 23 5.31 0.75 8.81
CA SER A 23 4.44 0.78 9.98
C SER A 23 2.99 0.52 9.54
N ALA A 24 2.17 -0.08 10.41
CA ALA A 24 0.74 -0.28 10.12
C ALA A 24 0.03 1.02 9.72
N LYS A 25 0.53 2.19 10.17
CA LYS A 25 0.04 3.50 9.76
C LYS A 25 0.42 3.84 8.32
N ALA A 26 1.67 3.58 7.91
CA ALA A 26 2.10 3.78 6.53
C ALA A 26 1.27 2.93 5.57
N GLU A 27 1.03 1.66 5.92
CA GLU A 27 0.17 0.77 5.11
C GLU A 27 -1.28 1.28 5.04
N ALA A 28 -1.84 1.74 6.15
CA ALA A 28 -3.20 2.31 6.17
C ALA A 28 -3.31 3.57 5.29
N ILE A 29 -2.29 4.43 5.29
CA ILE A 29 -2.22 5.64 4.45
C ILE A 29 -2.17 5.25 2.98
N VAL A 30 -1.29 4.32 2.61
CA VAL A 30 -1.14 3.83 1.22
C VAL A 30 -2.43 3.19 0.71
N ALA A 31 -3.05 2.31 1.51
CA ALA A 31 -4.30 1.66 1.13
C ALA A 31 -5.44 2.67 0.97
N ALA A 32 -5.52 3.69 1.84
CA ALA A 32 -6.49 4.77 1.70
C ALA A 32 -6.24 5.62 0.45
N ALA A 33 -4.99 5.98 0.20
CA ALA A 33 -4.61 6.77 -0.97
C ALA A 33 -5.00 6.07 -2.27
N MET A 34 -4.71 4.78 -2.40
CA MET A 34 -5.10 4.01 -3.59
C MET A 34 -6.62 4.03 -3.83
N ARG A 35 -7.43 3.85 -2.77
CA ARG A 35 -8.90 3.92 -2.89
C ARG A 35 -9.37 5.30 -3.35
N GLU A 36 -8.83 6.38 -2.79
CA GLU A 36 -9.20 7.74 -3.18
C GLU A 36 -8.78 8.05 -4.62
N PHE A 37 -7.57 7.63 -5.03
CA PHE A 37 -7.11 7.82 -6.41
C PHE A 37 -7.97 7.10 -7.44
N LEU A 38 -8.46 5.91 -7.11
CA LEU A 38 -9.38 5.16 -7.98
C LEU A 38 -10.78 5.79 -8.02
N ALA A 39 -11.25 6.33 -6.91
CA ALA A 39 -12.58 6.94 -6.82
C ALA A 39 -12.66 8.31 -7.50
N ASP A 40 -11.64 9.16 -7.35
CA ASP A 40 -11.73 10.59 -7.70
C ASP A 40 -10.58 11.07 -8.60
N SER A 41 -9.76 10.17 -9.13
CA SER A 41 -8.52 10.46 -9.88
C SER A 41 -7.39 11.06 -9.05
N TYR A 42 -6.18 11.06 -9.64
CA TYR A 42 -5.01 11.71 -9.06
C TYR A 42 -5.27 13.20 -8.75
N ALA A 43 -5.85 13.95 -9.68
CA ALA A 43 -5.96 15.41 -9.58
C ALA A 43 -6.88 15.85 -8.43
N ALA A 44 -8.06 15.23 -8.27
CA ALA A 44 -9.03 15.65 -7.26
C ALA A 44 -8.74 15.08 -5.86
N THR A 45 -7.84 14.09 -5.74
CA THR A 45 -7.41 13.56 -4.45
C THR A 45 -6.46 14.52 -3.74
N SER A 46 -6.73 14.81 -2.47
CA SER A 46 -5.89 15.66 -1.61
C SER A 46 -5.31 14.86 -0.44
N MET A 47 -4.16 15.30 0.08
CA MET A 47 -3.51 14.69 1.24
C MET A 47 -4.41 14.70 2.50
N ASP A 48 -5.28 15.70 2.64
CA ASP A 48 -6.25 15.80 3.74
C ASP A 48 -7.35 14.74 3.64
N ARG A 49 -7.83 14.51 2.41
CA ARG A 49 -8.83 13.49 2.13
C ARG A 49 -8.28 12.10 2.43
N VAL A 50 -7.04 11.82 2.02
CA VAL A 50 -6.33 10.58 2.35
C VAL A 50 -6.17 10.43 3.87
N ALA A 51 -5.71 11.48 4.58
CA ALA A 51 -5.55 11.42 6.03
C ALA A 51 -6.85 11.02 6.74
N LYS A 52 -7.97 11.66 6.34
CA LYS A 52 -9.31 11.36 6.86
C LYS A 52 -9.71 9.91 6.55
N ALA A 53 -9.50 9.44 5.32
CA ALA A 53 -9.83 8.09 4.89
C ALA A 53 -8.97 7.01 5.60
N ALA A 54 -7.73 7.35 5.95
CA ALA A 54 -6.80 6.48 6.70
C ALA A 54 -7.01 6.55 8.23
N GLY A 55 -7.87 7.45 8.74
CA GLY A 55 -8.08 7.63 10.17
C GLY A 55 -6.87 8.21 10.91
N VAL A 56 -6.03 8.99 10.22
CA VAL A 56 -4.82 9.60 10.79
C VAL A 56 -4.85 11.13 10.64
N SER A 57 -3.95 11.82 11.35
CA SER A 57 -3.80 13.27 11.18
C SER A 57 -3.06 13.62 9.89
N LYS A 58 -3.31 14.81 9.32
CA LYS A 58 -2.54 15.35 8.20
C LYS A 58 -1.02 15.34 8.48
N ALA A 59 -0.63 15.74 9.69
CA ALA A 59 0.78 15.73 10.11
C ALA A 59 1.38 14.32 10.11
N THR A 60 0.59 13.29 10.43
CA THR A 60 1.03 11.90 10.33
C THR A 60 1.29 11.51 8.87
N VAL A 61 0.42 11.89 7.93
CA VAL A 61 0.67 11.63 6.50
C VAL A 61 1.98 12.27 6.05
N TYR A 62 2.19 13.55 6.35
CA TYR A 62 3.42 14.25 5.99
C TYR A 62 4.68 13.78 6.74
N SER A 63 4.53 13.01 7.84
CA SER A 63 5.68 12.36 8.49
C SER A 63 6.14 11.09 7.76
N TYR A 64 5.31 10.54 6.88
CA TYR A 64 5.62 9.35 6.06
C TYR A 64 5.85 9.68 4.59
N PHE A 65 5.16 10.68 4.05
CA PHE A 65 5.19 11.04 2.64
C PHE A 65 5.37 12.55 2.50
N GLU A 66 6.43 12.97 1.81
CA GLU A 66 6.74 14.37 1.57
C GLU A 66 5.63 15.07 0.78
N ASN A 67 5.05 14.37 -0.21
CA ASN A 67 4.08 14.95 -1.12
C ASN A 67 3.12 13.90 -1.73
N LYS A 68 2.16 14.36 -2.53
CA LYS A 68 1.13 13.51 -3.17
C LYS A 68 1.73 12.58 -4.24
N GLU A 69 2.80 13.01 -4.90
CA GLU A 69 3.46 12.22 -5.95
C GLU A 69 4.16 11.00 -5.36
N GLU A 70 4.93 11.18 -4.28
CA GLU A 70 5.56 10.08 -3.54
C GLU A 70 4.52 9.10 -2.97
N LEU A 71 3.43 9.62 -2.42
CA LEU A 71 2.33 8.78 -1.95
C LEU A 71 1.68 8.00 -3.10
N PHE A 72 1.49 8.64 -4.26
CA PHE A 72 0.92 8.00 -5.45
C PHE A 72 1.82 6.89 -5.98
N SER A 73 3.11 7.17 -6.20
CA SER A 73 4.06 6.15 -6.68
C SER A 73 4.12 4.96 -5.73
N THR A 74 4.25 5.22 -4.42
CA THR A 74 4.25 4.16 -3.39
C THR A 74 2.96 3.35 -3.41
N SER A 75 1.80 4.01 -3.61
CA SER A 75 0.50 3.34 -3.66
C SER A 75 0.36 2.45 -4.89
N ILE A 76 0.80 2.92 -6.05
CA ILE A 76 0.81 2.13 -7.29
C ILE A 76 1.77 0.95 -7.17
N GLU A 77 2.98 1.16 -6.64
CA GLU A 77 3.96 0.09 -6.42
C GLU A 77 3.41 -0.99 -5.48
N ARG A 78 2.79 -0.58 -4.37
CA ARG A 78 2.18 -1.52 -3.42
C ARG A 78 1.02 -2.28 -4.06
N PHE A 79 0.14 -1.57 -4.76
CA PHE A 79 -1.00 -2.18 -5.46
C PHE A 79 -0.53 -3.19 -6.52
N ALA A 80 0.44 -2.81 -7.35
CA ALA A 80 1.01 -3.69 -8.36
C ALA A 80 1.66 -4.93 -7.71
N LYS A 81 2.40 -4.75 -6.62
CA LYS A 81 3.01 -5.86 -5.88
C LYS A 81 1.96 -6.82 -5.34
N GLU A 82 0.88 -6.32 -4.73
CA GLU A 82 -0.20 -7.15 -4.21
C GLU A 82 -0.98 -7.86 -5.31
N LYS A 83 -1.32 -7.14 -6.39
CA LYS A 83 -2.12 -7.69 -7.51
C LYS A 83 -1.35 -8.71 -8.34
N TYR A 84 -0.07 -8.47 -8.61
CA TYR A 84 0.75 -9.33 -9.46
C TYR A 84 1.60 -10.33 -8.68
N ALA A 85 1.59 -10.31 -7.35
CA ALA A 85 2.26 -11.33 -6.53
C ALA A 85 1.83 -12.75 -6.93
N ALA A 86 0.55 -12.98 -7.23
CA ALA A 86 0.03 -14.29 -7.64
C ALA A 86 0.46 -14.71 -9.07
N VAL A 87 0.78 -13.75 -9.95
CA VAL A 87 1.29 -14.05 -11.31
C VAL A 87 2.74 -14.49 -11.26
N PHE A 88 3.54 -13.82 -10.43
CA PHE A 88 4.95 -14.15 -10.24
C PHE A 88 5.20 -15.17 -9.11
N ASN A 89 4.15 -15.61 -8.43
CA ASN A 89 4.18 -16.72 -7.50
C ASN A 89 2.88 -17.53 -7.62
N PRO A 90 2.71 -18.28 -8.72
CA PRO A 90 1.48 -19.04 -8.96
C PRO A 90 1.24 -20.00 -7.80
N THR A 91 0.02 -20.05 -7.30
CA THR A 91 -0.37 -20.93 -6.20
C THR A 91 -0.10 -22.39 -6.57
N GLY A 92 0.82 -23.04 -5.85
CA GLY A 92 1.15 -24.46 -6.04
C GLY A 92 2.56 -24.77 -5.55
N ASP A 93 2.83 -26.05 -5.27
CA ASP A 93 4.13 -26.47 -4.70
C ASP A 93 5.29 -26.25 -5.67
N ARG A 94 5.03 -26.28 -7.00
CA ARG A 94 6.04 -26.27 -8.07
C ARG A 94 5.56 -25.51 -9.32
N PRO A 95 5.32 -24.19 -9.22
CA PRO A 95 4.65 -23.40 -10.27
C PRO A 95 5.48 -23.28 -11.57
N TRP A 96 6.79 -23.42 -11.43
CA TRP A 96 7.77 -23.33 -12.51
C TRP A 96 8.15 -24.68 -13.12
N GLU A 97 7.61 -25.79 -12.61
CA GLU A 97 7.91 -27.12 -13.12
C GLU A 97 7.02 -27.50 -14.31
N GLY A 98 7.65 -28.16 -15.28
CA GLY A 98 7.05 -28.68 -16.50
C GLY A 98 7.72 -28.14 -17.77
N GLU A 99 7.21 -28.58 -18.91
CA GLU A 99 7.64 -28.07 -20.21
C GLU A 99 7.46 -26.54 -20.30
N PRO A 100 8.45 -25.77 -20.79
CA PRO A 100 8.39 -24.30 -20.79
C PRO A 100 7.12 -23.72 -21.44
N ARG A 101 6.61 -24.35 -22.52
CA ARG A 101 5.36 -23.93 -23.17
C ARG A 101 4.13 -24.12 -22.30
N VAL A 102 4.10 -25.17 -21.48
CA VAL A 102 2.99 -25.46 -20.57
C VAL A 102 3.00 -24.50 -19.40
N VAL A 103 4.18 -24.25 -18.81
CA VAL A 103 4.37 -23.27 -17.73
C VAL A 103 3.95 -21.88 -18.20
N LEU A 104 4.41 -21.46 -19.38
CA LEU A 104 4.05 -20.15 -19.94
C LEU A 104 2.54 -20.02 -20.16
N ARG A 105 1.89 -21.04 -20.74
CA ARG A 105 0.44 -21.03 -20.96
C ARG A 105 -0.32 -20.89 -19.63
N ARG A 106 0.10 -21.61 -18.60
CA ARG A 106 -0.50 -21.55 -17.25
C ARG A 106 -0.38 -20.15 -16.64
N ILE A 107 0.80 -19.52 -16.73
CA ILE A 107 1.00 -18.15 -16.23
C ILE A 107 0.09 -17.15 -16.96
N VAL A 108 0.04 -17.24 -18.29
CA VAL A 108 -0.81 -16.36 -19.11
C VAL A 108 -2.29 -16.58 -18.80
N SER A 109 -2.74 -17.82 -18.67
CA SER A 109 -4.13 -18.13 -18.28
C SER A 109 -4.48 -17.53 -16.91
N ASN A 110 -3.62 -17.73 -15.90
CA ASN A 110 -3.83 -17.16 -14.57
C ASN A 110 -3.87 -15.62 -14.60
N PHE A 111 -2.98 -14.99 -15.37
CA PHE A 111 -2.98 -13.54 -15.55
C PHE A 111 -4.29 -13.03 -16.19
N LEU A 112 -4.76 -13.70 -17.26
CA LEU A 112 -5.98 -13.32 -17.96
C LEU A 112 -7.23 -13.50 -17.08
N GLU A 113 -7.30 -14.57 -16.29
CA GLU A 113 -8.40 -14.79 -15.35
C GLU A 113 -8.43 -13.72 -14.26
N MET A 114 -7.26 -13.35 -13.72
CA MET A 114 -7.18 -12.24 -12.75
C MET A 114 -7.58 -10.90 -13.37
N ALA A 115 -7.13 -10.61 -14.59
CA ALA A 115 -7.47 -9.38 -15.29
C ALA A 115 -8.96 -9.29 -15.63
N ALA A 116 -9.57 -10.39 -16.07
CA ALA A 116 -10.99 -10.44 -16.43
C ALA A 116 -11.94 -10.34 -15.22
N GLY A 117 -11.46 -10.64 -14.01
CA GLY A 117 -12.23 -10.56 -12.78
C GLY A 117 -12.06 -9.25 -12.00
N ASP A 118 -11.19 -8.33 -12.45
CA ASP A 118 -10.90 -7.09 -11.72
C ASP A 118 -11.78 -5.94 -12.21
N PRO A 119 -12.74 -5.44 -11.42
CA PRO A 119 -13.61 -4.33 -11.82
C PRO A 119 -12.89 -2.98 -11.96
N GLN A 120 -11.58 -2.92 -11.66
CA GLN A 120 -10.76 -1.71 -11.74
C GLN A 120 -9.88 -1.64 -13.00
N LEU A 121 -9.94 -2.65 -13.88
CA LEU A 121 -9.32 -2.66 -15.21
C LEU A 121 -10.29 -2.25 -16.31
#